data_AF-A0A8C0GPE8-F1
#
_entry.id   AF-A0A8C0GPE8-F1
#
_cell.length_a   1.000
_cell.length_b   1.000
_cell.length_c   1.000
_cell.angle_alpha   90.00
_cell.angle_beta   90.00
_cell.angle_gamma   90.00
#
_symmetry.space_group_name_H-M   'P 1'
#
loop_
_entity.id
_entity.type
_entity.pdbx_description
1 polymer ?
#
loop_
_entity_poly.entity_id
_entity_poly.type
_entity_poly.pdbx_seq_one_letter_code
_entity_poly.pdbx_strand_id
1 'polypeptide(L)'
;LTTANKSVPILIAVAFFTLIERKVLGYIQLRKGPNIIGPYGLLQPVGGGVKLFIKEPIYPLNSSITLFTISPILALLLALPI
;
A
#
# COMPACT_ATOMS: atom_id res chain seq x y z
N LEU A 1 -3.48 14.59 19.29
CA LEU A 1 -4.66 14.83 18.42
C LEU A 1 -4.27 15.44 17.07
N THR A 2 -3.40 16.46 17.04
CA THR A 2 -2.92 17.08 15.79
C THR A 2 -2.00 16.19 14.94
N THR A 3 -1.29 15.26 15.57
CA THR A 3 -0.39 14.28 14.94
C THR A 3 -1.14 13.17 14.19
N ALA A 4 -2.14 12.57 14.84
CA ALA A 4 -3.03 11.59 14.22
C ALA A 4 -3.81 12.17 13.01
N ASN A 5 -4.13 13.46 13.02
CA ASN A 5 -4.79 14.11 11.88
C ASN A 5 -3.87 14.26 10.66
N LYS A 6 -2.54 14.22 10.82
CA LYS A 6 -1.57 14.33 9.71
C LYS A 6 -1.26 12.98 9.07
N SER A 7 -1.35 11.88 9.81
CA SER A 7 -1.03 10.54 9.27
C SER A 7 -2.08 10.03 8.28
N VAL A 8 -3.37 10.36 8.50
CA VAL A 8 -4.47 9.97 7.60
C VAL A 8 -4.28 10.47 6.16
N PRO A 9 -4.05 11.76 5.88
CA PRO A 9 -3.83 12.22 4.51
C PRO A 9 -2.54 11.68 3.89
N ILE A 10 -1.49 11.40 4.68
CA ILE A 10 -0.25 10.79 4.20
C ILE A 10 -0.51 9.37 3.67
N LEU A 11 -1.25 8.55 4.42
CA LEU A 11 -1.59 7.18 4.00
C LEU A 11 -2.45 7.19 2.73
N ILE A 12 -3.39 8.12 2.63
CA ILE A 12 -4.22 8.31 1.43
C ILE A 12 -3.34 8.74 0.23
N ALA A 13 -2.43 9.70 0.44
CA ALA A 13 -1.52 10.17 -0.60
C ALA A 13 -0.62 9.04 -1.14
N VAL A 14 -0.04 8.23 -0.25
CA VAL A 14 0.79 7.07 -0.64
C VAL A 14 -0.04 6.04 -1.44
N ALA A 15 -1.29 5.79 -1.04
CA ALA A 15 -2.17 4.87 -1.76
C ALA A 15 -2.42 5.34 -3.22
N PHE A 16 -2.69 6.63 -3.44
CA PHE A 16 -2.83 7.19 -4.78
C PHE A 16 -1.51 7.30 -5.54
N PHE A 17 -0.39 7.56 -4.85
CA PHE A 17 0.93 7.59 -5.46
C PHE A 17 1.28 6.27 -6.15
N THR A 18 0.99 5.13 -5.50
CA THR A 18 1.21 3.80 -6.11
C THR A 18 0.35 3.55 -7.36
N LEU A 19 -0.86 4.11 -7.43
CA LEU A 19 -1.70 4.03 -8.63
C LEU A 19 -1.08 4.83 -9.78
N ILE A 20 -0.60 6.05 -9.49
CA ILE A 20 0.05 6.92 -10.47
C ILE A 20 1.30 6.22 -11.02
N GLU A 21 2.16 5.68 -10.15
CA GLU A 21 3.35 4.93 -10.55
C GLU A 21 3.02 3.82 -11.56
N ARG A 22 1.99 3.01 -11.28
CA ARG A 22 1.53 1.95 -12.20
C ARG A 22 0.97 2.48 -13.51
N LYS A 23 0.34 3.66 -13.50
CA LYS A 23 -0.12 4.32 -14.72
C LYS A 23 1.05 4.82 -15.55
N VAL A 24 2.02 5.50 -14.93
CA VAL A 24 3.22 6.03 -15.59
C VAL A 24 4.01 4.88 -16.23
N LEU A 25 4.26 3.80 -15.51
CA LEU A 25 4.93 2.61 -16.05
C LEU A 25 4.16 1.99 -17.22
N GLY A 26 2.83 1.99 -17.16
CA GLY A 26 1.98 1.59 -18.29
C GLY A 26 2.23 2.45 -19.52
N TYR A 27 2.17 3.78 -19.36
CA TYR A 27 2.36 4.73 -20.46
C TYR A 27 3.75 4.62 -21.10
N ILE A 28 4.80 4.43 -20.30
CA ILE A 28 6.18 4.20 -20.79
C ILE A 28 6.26 2.92 -21.63
N GLN A 29 5.54 1.88 -21.23
CA GLN A 29 5.50 0.59 -21.92
C GLN A 29 4.45 0.52 -23.04
N LEU A 30 3.87 1.67 -23.46
CA LEU A 30 2.81 1.76 -24.46
C LEU A 30 1.59 0.86 -24.17
N ARG A 31 1.30 0.59 -22.89
CA ARG A 31 0.11 -0.15 -22.45
C ARG A 31 -0.72 0.68 -21.48
N LYS A 32 -2.04 0.50 -21.48
CA LYS A 32 -2.88 1.16 -20.49
C LYS A 32 -2.56 0.58 -19.11
N GLY A 33 -2.20 1.46 -18.18
CA GLY A 33 -2.09 1.12 -16.76
C GLY A 33 -3.44 0.68 -16.17
N PRO A 34 -3.50 0.40 -14.85
CA PRO A 34 -4.70 -0.16 -14.22
C PRO A 34 -5.93 0.74 -14.45
N ASN A 35 -6.95 0.21 -15.13
CA ASN A 35 -8.18 0.93 -15.48
C ASN A 35 -9.48 0.13 -15.24
N ILE A 36 -9.39 -1.01 -14.54
CA ILE A 36 -10.50 -1.99 -14.45
C ILE A 36 -11.42 -1.69 -13.26
N ILE A 37 -10.91 -1.08 -12.19
CA ILE A 37 -11.67 -0.90 -10.93
C ILE A 37 -12.09 0.57 -10.77
N GLY A 38 -13.35 0.89 -11.07
CA GLY A 38 -13.95 2.23 -10.97
C GLY A 38 -13.65 3.16 -12.16
N PRO A 39 -14.21 4.40 -12.18
CA PRO A 39 -13.92 5.37 -13.23
C PRO A 39 -12.42 5.70 -13.23
N TYR A 40 -11.76 5.52 -14.38
CA TYR A 40 -10.32 5.69 -14.57
C TYR A 40 -9.41 4.86 -13.64
N GLY A 41 -9.91 3.78 -13.03
CA GLY A 41 -9.10 2.95 -12.12
C GLY A 41 -8.89 3.55 -10.72
N LEU A 42 -9.62 4.62 -10.34
CA LEU A 42 -9.43 5.33 -9.06
C LEU A 42 -9.65 4.44 -7.83
N LEU A 43 -10.44 3.38 -7.94
CA LEU A 43 -10.73 2.44 -6.85
C LEU A 43 -9.68 1.32 -6.73
N GLN A 44 -8.67 1.31 -7.60
CA GLN A 44 -7.59 0.32 -7.57
C GLN A 44 -6.83 0.23 -6.23
N PRO A 45 -6.52 1.34 -5.51
CA PRO A 45 -5.79 1.27 -4.25
C PRO A 45 -6.65 0.61 -3.15
N VAL A 46 -7.96 0.89 -3.16
CA VAL A 46 -8.92 0.26 -2.23
C VAL A 46 -9.04 -1.23 -2.53
N GLY A 47 -9.20 -1.62 -3.79
CA GLY A 47 -9.26 -3.03 -4.19
C GLY A 47 -7.95 -3.79 -3.87
N GLY A 48 -6.80 -3.13 -4.01
CA GLY A 48 -5.51 -3.67 -3.60
C GLY A 48 -5.42 -3.89 -2.08
N GLY A 49 -5.87 -2.92 -1.29
CA GLY A 49 -5.94 -3.03 0.17
C GLY A 49 -6.85 -4.17 0.63
N VAL A 50 -8.09 -4.21 0.13
CA VAL A 50 -9.07 -5.28 0.46
C VAL A 50 -8.52 -6.66 0.10
N LYS A 51 -7.86 -6.79 -1.05
CA LYS A 51 -7.22 -8.05 -1.46
C LYS A 51 -6.14 -8.50 -0.48
N LEU A 52 -5.37 -7.58 0.09
CA LEU A 52 -4.34 -7.90 1.10
C LEU A 52 -4.97 -8.33 2.43
N PHE A 53 -6.09 -7.72 2.83
CA PHE A 53 -6.80 -8.11 4.06
C PHE A 53 -7.43 -9.51 3.98
N ILE A 54 -7.85 -9.93 2.78
CA ILE A 54 -8.43 -11.26 2.56
C ILE A 54 -7.32 -12.34 2.45
N LYS A 55 -6.08 -11.94 2.15
CA LYS A 55 -5.00 -12.89 1.90
C LYS A 55 -4.58 -13.58 3.21
N GLU A 56 -4.53 -14.90 3.18
CA GLU A 56 -4.07 -15.70 4.32
C GLU A 56 -2.64 -15.31 4.73
N PRO A 57 -2.39 -15.08 6.03
CA PRO A 57 -1.05 -14.79 6.53
C PRO A 57 -0.21 -16.07 6.53
N ILE A 58 0.73 -16.17 5.59
CA ILE A 58 1.68 -17.28 5.50
C ILE A 58 2.98 -16.86 6.18
N TYR A 59 3.36 -17.59 7.23
CA TYR A 59 4.62 -17.36 7.95
C TYR A 59 5.71 -18.33 7.46
N PRO A 60 6.95 -17.87 7.22
CA PRO A 60 8.03 -18.77 6.82
C PRO A 60 8.45 -19.68 7.98
N LEU A 61 8.50 -21.00 7.72
CA LEU A 61 8.86 -22.03 8.70
C LEU A 61 10.29 -21.89 9.26
N ASN A 62 11.21 -21.26 8.51
CA ASN A 62 12.62 -21.07 8.88
C ASN A 62 12.92 -19.71 9.55
N SER A 63 11.91 -18.97 9.99
CA SER A 63 12.10 -17.63 10.58
C SER A 63 11.48 -17.53 11.97
N SER A 64 12.09 -16.71 12.84
CA SER A 64 11.45 -16.33 14.10
C SER A 64 10.23 -15.45 13.81
N ILE A 65 9.05 -15.95 14.18
CA ILE A 65 7.76 -15.26 13.99
C ILE A 65 7.77 -13.86 14.63
N THR A 66 8.48 -13.70 15.75
CA THR A 66 8.62 -12.43 16.46
C THR A 66 9.37 -11.36 15.65
N LEU A 67 10.53 -11.68 15.06
CA LEU A 67 11.28 -10.72 14.24
C LEU A 67 10.55 -10.39 12.94
N PHE A 68 9.89 -11.37 12.33
CA PHE A 68 9.15 -11.17 11.07
C PHE A 68 7.94 -10.22 11.26
N THR A 69 7.30 -10.26 12.43
CA THR A 69 6.16 -9.38 12.76
C THR A 69 6.61 -8.00 13.24
N ILE A 70 7.66 -7.91 14.05
CA ILE A 70 8.14 -6.63 14.61
C ILE A 70 8.84 -5.76 13.56
N SER A 71 9.58 -6.36 12.62
CA SER A 71 10.33 -5.63 11.58
C SER A 71 9.48 -4.62 10.78
N PRO A 72 8.35 -5.02 10.15
CA PRO A 72 7.50 -4.09 9.41
C PRO A 72 6.82 -3.04 10.31
N ILE A 73 6.54 -3.35 11.57
CA ILE A 73 5.97 -2.40 12.54
C ILE A 73 6.99 -1.29 12.84
N LEU A 74 8.25 -1.66 13.07
CA LEU A 74 9.32 -0.70 13.36
C LEU A 74 9.64 0.18 12.14
N ALA A 75 9.65 -0.39 10.94
CA ALA A 75 9.83 0.37 9.70
C ALA A 75 8.71 1.40 9.49
N LEU A 76 7.46 1.02 9.75
CA LEU A 76 6.32 1.94 9.65
C LEU A 76 6.38 3.07 10.70
N LEU A 77 6.78 2.73 11.94
CA LEU A 77 6.97 3.69 13.03
C LEU A 77 8.03 4.75 12.69
N LEU A 78 9.12 4.35 12.02
CA LEU A 78 10.20 5.25 11.59
C LEU A 78 9.79 6.11 10.39
N ALA A 79 9.05 5.54 9.44
CA ALA A 79 8.67 6.22 8.19
C ALA A 79 7.56 7.25 8.38
N LEU A 80 6.64 7.03 9.33
CA LEU A 80 5.64 8.03 9.71
C LEU A 80 6.16 8.78 10.94
N PRO A 81 6.67 10.01 10.81
CA PRO A 81 6.94 10.83 11.99
C PRO A 81 5.61 11.03 12.73
N ILE A 82 5.56 10.53 13.97
CA ILE A 82 4.45 10.77 14.88
C ILE A 82 4.33 12.27 15.14
#